data_AF-A0A9E1J4G9-F1
#
_entry.id   AF-A0A9E1J4G9-F1
#
_cell.length_a   1.000
_cell.length_b   1.000
_cell.length_c   1.000
_cell.angle_alpha   90.00
_cell.angle_beta   90.00
_cell.angle_gamma   90.00
#
_symmetry.space_group_name_H-M   'P 1'
#
loop_
_entity.id
_entity.type
_entity.pdbx_description
1 polymer ?
#
loop_
_entity_poly.entity_id
_entity_poly.type
_entity_poly.pdbx_seq_one_letter_code
_entity_poly.pdbx_strand_id
1 'polypeptide(L)'
;MIIEQIWTGNAYRNFNYLIVCPDTGEAMAIDPLDHEKCLGLAKAKGWNITQVLNTHEHGDHTGGNSAVIEATGAKLLAHTNAKGKIPGMDRGLDAGDVIKVGSSVEIEALDTPGHTMSHV
;
A
#
# COMPACT_ATOMS: atom_id res chain seq x y z
N MET A 1 -14.57 4.81 -5.62
CA MET A 1 -13.11 4.66 -5.43
C MET A 1 -12.41 5.87 -6.03
N ILE A 2 -11.54 6.53 -5.26
CA ILE A 2 -10.61 7.55 -5.76
C ILE A 2 -9.22 6.91 -5.81
N ILE A 3 -8.45 7.18 -6.87
CA ILE A 3 -7.07 6.72 -7.01
C ILE A 3 -6.20 7.96 -7.26
N GLU A 4 -5.19 8.16 -6.43
CA GLU A 4 -4.18 9.20 -6.63
C GLU A 4 -2.83 8.55 -6.89
N GLN A 5 -2.20 8.92 -8.01
CA GLN A 5 -0.85 8.51 -8.35
C GLN A 5 0.16 9.53 -7.82
N ILE A 6 1.21 9.05 -7.17
CA ILE A 6 2.26 9.86 -6.56
C ILE A 6 3.59 9.52 -7.24
N TRP A 7 4.13 10.48 -7.99
CA TRP A 7 5.45 10.36 -8.57
C TRP A 7 6.55 10.59 -7.51
N THR A 8 7.41 9.58 -7.31
CA THR A 8 8.50 9.66 -6.32
C THR A 8 9.59 10.66 -6.73
N GLY A 9 9.80 10.89 -8.03
CA GLY A 9 10.75 11.92 -8.51
C GLY A 9 12.20 11.65 -8.14
N ASN A 10 12.57 10.38 -7.92
CA ASN A 10 13.93 9.95 -7.59
C ASN A 10 14.47 8.98 -8.66
N ALA A 11 15.69 8.45 -8.44
CA ALA A 11 16.38 7.59 -9.40
C ALA A 11 15.71 6.22 -9.64
N TYR A 12 14.89 5.73 -8.69
CA TYR A 12 14.14 4.47 -8.86
C TYR A 12 13.02 4.61 -9.87
N ARG A 13 12.53 5.84 -10.08
CA ARG A 13 11.48 6.15 -11.06
C ARG A 13 10.17 5.38 -10.78
N ASN A 14 9.79 5.29 -9.51
CA ASN A 14 8.59 4.60 -9.07
C ASN A 14 7.38 5.54 -8.93
N PHE A 15 6.20 4.93 -9.00
CA PHE A 15 4.95 5.53 -8.56
C PHE A 15 4.46 4.83 -7.31
N ASN A 16 3.95 5.62 -6.38
CA ASN A 16 3.16 5.15 -5.26
C ASN A 16 1.70 5.51 -5.52
N TYR A 17 0.77 4.89 -4.81
CA TYR A 17 -0.64 5.22 -4.97
C TYR A 17 -1.36 5.34 -3.63
N LEU A 18 -2.42 6.15 -3.63
CA LEU A 18 -3.47 6.10 -2.60
C LEU A 18 -4.76 5.63 -3.25
N ILE A 19 -5.36 4.59 -2.67
CA ILE A 19 -6.70 4.13 -3.02
C ILE A 19 -7.63 4.52 -1.89
N VAL A 20 -8.67 5.29 -2.19
CA VAL A 20 -9.49 5.97 -1.17
C VAL A 20 -10.97 5.64 -1.36
N CYS A 21 -11.63 5.36 -0.24
CA CYS A 21 -13.08 5.32 -0.16
C CYS A 21 -13.63 6.75 -0.12
N PRO A 22 -14.41 7.19 -1.13
CA PRO A 22 -14.91 8.56 -1.17
C PRO A 22 -15.92 8.85 -0.06
N ASP A 23 -16.59 7.82 0.47
CA ASP A 23 -17.65 7.98 1.47
C ASP A 23 -17.11 8.16 2.89
N THR A 24 -15.96 7.54 3.20
CA THR A 24 -15.37 7.54 4.55
C THR A 24 -14.06 8.31 4.65
N GLY A 25 -13.39 8.58 3.53
CA GLY A 25 -12.03 9.11 3.51
C GLY A 25 -10.95 8.11 3.96
N GLU A 26 -11.33 6.86 4.22
CA GLU A 26 -10.37 5.79 4.50
C GLU A 26 -9.54 5.48 3.26
N ALA A 27 -8.23 5.31 3.45
CA ALA A 27 -7.28 5.13 2.38
C ALA A 27 -6.35 3.94 2.62
N MET A 28 -5.91 3.35 1.53
CA MET A 28 -4.81 2.39 1.48
C MET A 28 -3.66 2.97 0.66
N ALA A 29 -2.45 2.92 1.21
CA ALA A 29 -1.23 3.30 0.51
C ALA A 29 -0.61 2.09 -0.19
N ILE A 30 -0.35 2.20 -1.48
CA ILE A 30 0.30 1.15 -2.27
C ILE A 30 1.76 1.55 -2.50
N ASP A 31 2.69 0.67 -2.11
CA ASP A 31 4.14 0.81 -2.28
C ASP A 31 4.70 2.19 -1.88
N PRO A 32 4.52 2.64 -0.62
CA PRO A 32 4.73 4.03 -0.24
C PRO A 32 6.21 4.41 -0.04
N LEU A 33 7.10 4.18 -1.02
CA LEU A 33 8.53 4.55 -0.95
C LEU A 33 8.75 6.00 -0.47
N ASP A 34 8.23 6.96 -1.22
CA ASP A 34 8.16 8.38 -0.82
C ASP A 34 7.00 8.60 0.16
N HIS A 35 7.23 8.18 1.40
CA HIS A 35 6.27 8.27 2.51
C HIS A 35 5.88 9.72 2.83
N GLU A 36 6.79 10.69 2.67
CA GLU A 36 6.51 12.11 2.92
C GLU A 36 5.43 12.64 1.98
N LYS A 37 5.54 12.38 0.67
CA LYS A 37 4.49 12.75 -0.28
C LYS A 37 3.19 12.00 -0.03
N CYS A 38 3.27 10.71 0.31
CA CYS A 38 2.11 9.89 0.62
C CYS A 38 1.31 10.46 1.80
N LEU A 39 1.97 10.65 2.95
CA LEU A 39 1.36 11.21 4.16
C LEU A 39 0.91 12.66 3.96
N GLY A 40 1.72 13.47 3.25
CA GLY A 40 1.42 14.85 2.94
C GLY A 40 0.14 15.00 2.10
N LEU A 41 -0.02 14.18 1.05
CA LEU A 41 -1.21 14.19 0.21
C LEU A 41 -2.46 13.74 0.98
N ALA A 42 -2.37 12.63 1.72
CA ALA A 42 -3.49 12.15 2.54
C ALA A 42 -3.94 13.21 3.56
N LYS A 43 -2.99 13.83 4.27
CA LYS A 43 -3.26 14.92 5.21
C LYS A 43 -3.92 16.12 4.54
N ALA A 44 -3.43 16.55 3.38
CA ALA A 44 -3.97 17.70 2.65
C ALA A 44 -5.42 17.48 2.17
N LYS A 45 -5.79 16.21 1.92
CA LYS A 45 -7.13 15.81 1.47
C LYS A 45 -8.05 15.37 2.61
N GLY A 46 -7.55 15.31 3.85
CA GLY A 46 -8.31 14.83 5.01
C GLY A 46 -8.58 13.32 4.98
N TRP A 47 -7.73 12.54 4.31
CA TRP A 47 -7.85 11.08 4.23
C TRP A 47 -7.07 10.40 5.34
N ASN A 48 -7.57 9.25 5.76
CA ASN A 48 -6.99 8.45 6.83
C ASN A 48 -6.41 7.15 6.26
N ILE A 49 -5.08 7.01 6.25
CA ILE A 49 -4.42 5.79 5.77
C ILE A 49 -4.50 4.73 6.88
N THR A 50 -5.31 3.69 6.66
CA THR A 50 -5.49 2.57 7.61
C THR A 50 -4.74 1.32 7.19
N GLN A 51 -4.30 1.27 5.93
CA GLN A 51 -3.67 0.10 5.33
C GLN A 51 -2.49 0.52 4.44
N VAL A 52 -1.43 -0.26 4.48
CA VAL A 52 -0.35 -0.25 3.49
C VAL A 52 -0.38 -1.59 2.77
N LEU A 53 -0.32 -1.58 1.45
CA LEU A 53 -0.17 -2.79 0.65
C LEU A 53 1.12 -2.71 -0.16
N ASN A 54 1.94 -3.76 -0.09
CA ASN A 54 3.05 -3.93 -1.02
C ASN A 54 2.72 -4.93 -2.11
N THR A 55 3.02 -4.54 -3.35
CA THR A 55 2.89 -5.44 -4.51
C THR A 55 3.90 -6.57 -4.43
N HIS A 56 5.15 -6.28 -4.03
CA HIS A 56 6.22 -7.25 -3.86
C HIS A 56 7.30 -6.75 -2.89
N GLU A 57 8.33 -7.56 -2.64
CA GLU A 57 9.27 -7.37 -1.53
C GLU A 57 10.41 -6.35 -1.75
N HIS A 58 10.48 -5.67 -2.89
CA HIS A 58 11.63 -4.82 -3.20
C HIS A 58 11.69 -3.54 -2.34
N GLY A 59 12.91 -3.06 -2.08
CA GLY A 59 13.16 -1.91 -1.21
C GLY A 59 12.62 -0.58 -1.76
N ASP A 60 12.56 -0.44 -3.08
CA ASP A 60 11.97 0.71 -3.77
C ASP A 60 10.43 0.71 -3.76
N HIS A 61 9.80 -0.32 -3.16
CA HIS A 61 8.36 -0.40 -2.91
C HIS A 61 8.06 -0.37 -1.40
N THR A 62 8.86 -1.07 -0.61
CA THR A 62 8.68 -1.25 0.84
C THR A 62 9.36 -0.18 1.70
N GLY A 63 10.26 0.62 1.12
CA GLY A 63 11.20 1.48 1.85
C GLY A 63 10.56 2.57 2.73
N GLY A 64 9.30 2.93 2.49
CA GLY A 64 8.57 3.90 3.31
C GLY A 64 7.54 3.30 4.26
N ASN A 65 7.39 1.98 4.31
CA ASN A 65 6.36 1.30 5.13
C ASN A 65 6.42 1.73 6.60
N SER A 66 7.60 1.62 7.23
CA SER A 66 7.75 1.91 8.66
C SER A 66 7.34 3.33 9.02
N ALA A 67 7.69 4.31 8.19
CA ALA A 67 7.34 5.70 8.44
C ALA A 67 5.83 5.96 8.28
N VAL A 68 5.18 5.33 7.29
CA VAL A 68 3.71 5.42 7.15
C VAL A 68 3.01 4.75 8.32
N ILE A 69 3.43 3.54 8.69
CA ILE A 69 2.83 2.77 9.78
C ILE A 69 3.01 3.48 11.13
N GLU A 70 4.20 4.02 11.42
CA GLU A 70 4.44 4.79 12.64
C GLU A 70 3.54 6.03 12.72
N ALA A 71 3.33 6.72 11.58
CA ALA A 71 2.52 7.94 11.53
C ALA A 71 1.01 7.68 11.64
N THR A 72 0.51 6.52 11.21
CA THR A 72 -0.93 6.29 11.05
C THR A 72 -1.49 5.07 11.80
N GLY A 73 -0.63 4.16 12.27
CA GLY A 73 -1.04 2.86 12.80
C GLY A 73 -1.62 1.92 11.76
N ALA A 74 -1.35 2.17 10.46
CA ALA A 74 -1.86 1.34 9.37
C ALA A 74 -1.38 -0.11 9.47
N LYS A 75 -2.21 -1.05 9.02
CA LYS A 75 -1.84 -2.46 8.88
C LYS A 75 -1.09 -2.71 7.58
N LEU A 76 -0.05 -3.53 7.63
CA LEU A 76 0.75 -3.93 6.48
C LEU A 76 0.26 -5.22 5.86
N LEU A 77 -0.14 -5.13 4.59
CA LEU A 77 -0.61 -6.23 3.76
C LEU A 77 0.41 -6.50 2.64
N ALA A 78 0.66 -7.77 2.35
CA ALA A 78 1.39 -8.20 1.16
C ALA A 78 1.07 -9.69 0.90
N HIS A 79 1.52 -10.24 -0.22
CA HIS A 79 1.35 -11.68 -0.49
C HIS A 79 1.94 -12.53 0.64
N THR A 80 1.31 -13.64 0.99
CA THR A 80 1.83 -14.67 1.91
C THR A 80 3.30 -15.08 1.66
N ASN A 81 3.76 -15.08 0.40
CA ASN A 81 5.14 -15.40 0.01
C ASN A 81 6.16 -14.29 0.34
N ALA A 82 5.70 -13.10 0.73
CA ALA A 82 6.54 -12.01 1.20
C ALA A 82 6.93 -12.17 2.69
N LYS A 83 6.36 -13.15 3.39
CA LYS A 83 6.66 -13.43 4.80
C LYS A 83 8.15 -13.66 5.00
N GLY A 84 8.74 -12.90 5.92
CA GLY A 84 10.18 -12.94 6.23
C GLY A 84 11.05 -12.10 5.27
N LYS A 85 10.47 -11.55 4.19
CA LYS A 85 11.14 -10.60 3.29
C LYS A 85 10.71 -9.16 3.55
N ILE A 86 9.42 -8.96 3.86
CA ILE A 86 8.88 -7.67 4.29
C ILE A 86 8.71 -7.70 5.83
N PRO A 87 9.47 -6.90 6.59
CA PRO A 87 9.34 -6.84 8.04
C PRO A 87 7.99 -6.26 8.47
N GLY A 88 7.40 -6.82 9.53
CA GLY A 88 6.22 -6.25 10.17
C GLY A 88 4.89 -6.44 9.43
N MET A 89 4.79 -7.44 8.53
CA MET A 89 3.51 -7.77 7.89
C MET A 89 2.45 -8.17 8.92
N ASP A 90 1.25 -7.59 8.80
CA ASP A 90 0.08 -7.91 9.62
C ASP A 90 -0.83 -8.96 8.98
N ARG A 91 -0.94 -8.94 7.65
CA ARG A 91 -1.77 -9.88 6.89
C ARG A 91 -1.05 -10.34 5.62
N GLY A 92 -0.93 -11.66 5.46
CA GLY A 92 -0.60 -12.28 4.18
C GLY A 92 -1.84 -12.41 3.31
N LEU A 93 -1.71 -12.12 2.02
CA LEU A 93 -2.76 -12.25 1.00
C LEU A 93 -2.48 -13.45 0.10
N ASP A 94 -3.54 -14.13 -0.31
CA ASP A 94 -3.55 -15.15 -1.36
C ASP A 94 -4.56 -14.73 -2.46
N ALA A 95 -4.43 -15.25 -3.68
CA ALA A 95 -5.38 -14.97 -4.76
C ALA A 95 -6.85 -15.16 -4.36
N GLY A 96 -7.69 -14.19 -4.72
CA GLY A 96 -9.12 -14.14 -4.39
C GLY A 96 -9.44 -13.50 -3.03
N ASP A 97 -8.44 -13.18 -2.21
CA ASP A 97 -8.66 -12.40 -0.99
C ASP A 97 -9.20 -11.01 -1.33
N VAL A 98 -10.24 -10.59 -0.61
CA VAL A 98 -10.79 -9.24 -0.72
C VAL A 98 -10.24 -8.34 0.39
N ILE A 99 -9.79 -7.16 -0.02
CA ILE A 99 -9.33 -6.07 0.84
C ILE A 99 -10.36 -4.96 0.77
N LYS A 100 -10.95 -4.61 1.91
CA LYS A 100 -11.92 -3.52 2.00
C LYS A 100 -11.23 -2.23 2.40
N VAL A 101 -11.57 -1.14 1.74
CA VAL A 101 -11.17 0.22 2.12
C VAL A 101 -12.44 1.02 2.37
N GLY A 102 -12.67 1.43 3.61
CA GLY A 102 -13.89 2.12 4.00
C GLY A 102 -15.15 1.29 3.75
N SER A 103 -16.24 1.94 3.36
CA SER A 103 -17.56 1.32 3.23
C SER A 103 -17.89 0.76 1.84
N SER A 104 -17.20 1.21 0.80
CA SER A 104 -17.65 1.00 -0.60
C SER A 104 -16.55 0.58 -1.57
N VAL A 105 -15.29 0.46 -1.13
CA VAL A 105 -14.18 0.04 -1.98
C VAL A 105 -13.72 -1.35 -1.58
N GLU A 106 -13.68 -2.24 -2.56
CA GLU A 106 -13.16 -3.60 -2.44
C GLU A 106 -12.11 -3.84 -3.53
N ILE A 107 -11.01 -4.48 -3.15
CA ILE A 107 -9.92 -4.85 -4.04
C ILE A 107 -9.68 -6.34 -3.90
N GLU A 108 -9.66 -7.05 -5.01
CA GLU A 108 -9.35 -8.48 -5.07
C GLU A 108 -7.85 -8.66 -5.32
N ALA A 109 -7.19 -9.47 -4.48
CA ALA A 109 -5.80 -9.86 -4.66
C ALA A 109 -5.69 -10.91 -5.77
N LEU A 110 -4.72 -10.75 -6.67
CA LEU A 110 -4.45 -11.70 -7.75
C LEU A 110 -2.99 -12.11 -7.71
N ASP A 111 -2.70 -13.40 -7.67
CA ASP A 111 -1.31 -13.84 -7.81
C ASP A 111 -0.80 -13.47 -9.21
N THR A 112 0.26 -12.67 -9.26
CA THR A 112 0.89 -12.22 -10.51
C THR A 112 2.38 -12.55 -10.54
N PRO A 113 2.78 -13.82 -10.26
CA PRO A 113 4.18 -14.19 -10.13
C PRO A 113 4.94 -13.96 -11.43
N GLY A 114 6.19 -13.53 -11.30
CA GLY A 114 7.07 -13.28 -12.44
C GLY A 114 8.28 -12.46 -12.01
N HIS A 115 8.09 -11.15 -11.86
CA HIS A 115 9.12 -10.24 -11.34
C HIS A 115 9.64 -10.73 -9.98
N THR A 116 8.73 -11.11 -9.08
CA THR A 116 9.04 -11.95 -7.92
C THR A 116 7.96 -13.00 -7.71
N MET A 117 8.22 -13.98 -6.84
CA MET A 117 7.23 -14.99 -6.43
C MET A 117 6.31 -14.50 -5.30
N SER A 118 6.44 -13.25 -4.85
CA SER A 118 5.54 -12.62 -3.89
C SER A 118 4.69 -11.52 -4.51
N HIS A 119 4.69 -11.42 -5.84
CA HIS A 119 3.95 -10.40 -6.55
C HIS A 119 2.44 -10.68 -6.53
N VAL A 120 1.66 -9.71 -6.06
CA VAL A 120 0.19 -9.67 -5.98
C VAL A 120 -0.39 -8.49 -6.75
#